data_AF-A0A7C5VRJ3-F1
#
_entry.id   AF-A0A7C5VRJ3-F1
#
_cell.length_a   1.000
_cell.length_b   1.000
_cell.length_c   1.000
_cell.angle_alpha   90.00
_cell.angle_beta   90.00
_cell.angle_gamma   90.00
#
_symmetry.space_group_name_H-M   'P 1'
#
loop_
_entity.id
_entity.type
_entity.pdbx_description
1 polymer ?
#
loop_
_entity_poly.entity_id
_entity_poly.type
_entity_poly.pdbx_seq_one_letter_code
_entity_poly.pdbx_strand_id
1 'polypeptide(L)'
;MGVDWNLRYVMVTHWDGHWDALPDHETHYTKNMIRFELKADKLMDRAPTLFIKLNKEAKKPEKAWIGHVYGFKDEDNKVRFKVNVEKSISLKDIPQHYLSLKEGWYLEEKVEPIIPPELALYPPFFYSMLTTSDWKEFENFTFWLLKLIGIHKLHRFEKQRGRADGFFIFGNLAVIYDCTLEMKFVETKRQQIENYCLQLKSGRLEHDKTFYDISHCQKQVWIITKGTPSNNKTNRRHHY
;
A
#
# COMPACT_ATOMS: atom_id res chain seq x y z
N MET A 1 3.97 -4.62 26.16
CA MET A 1 3.51 -4.32 24.79
C MET A 1 4.45 -5.04 23.85
N GLY A 2 3.97 -6.02 23.08
CA GLY A 2 4.79 -6.77 22.14
C GLY A 2 5.19 -5.90 20.94
N VAL A 3 6.38 -6.12 20.40
CA VAL A 3 6.79 -5.55 19.11
C VAL A 3 6.06 -6.29 18.01
N ASP A 4 5.35 -5.58 17.14
CA ASP A 4 4.79 -6.15 15.92
C ASP A 4 5.93 -6.37 14.92
N TRP A 5 6.18 -7.63 14.57
CA TRP A 5 7.31 -8.09 13.74
C TRP A 5 6.96 -8.13 12.26
N ASN A 6 6.18 -7.16 11.79
CA ASN A 6 5.84 -6.98 10.38
C ASN A 6 7.05 -6.45 9.58
N LEU A 7 8.10 -7.27 9.51
CA LEU A 7 9.35 -6.99 8.82
C LEU A 7 9.26 -7.41 7.36
N ARG A 8 9.93 -6.65 6.50
CA ARG A 8 10.20 -7.04 5.11
C ARG A 8 11.62 -7.55 4.95
N TYR A 9 12.56 -6.97 5.70
CA TYR A 9 13.97 -7.34 5.62
C TYR A 9 14.58 -7.60 7.00
N VAL A 10 15.57 -8.48 7.00
CA VAL A 10 16.53 -8.62 8.11
C VAL A 10 17.92 -8.43 7.53
N MET A 11 18.63 -7.43 8.01
CA MET A 11 19.96 -7.05 7.52
C MET A 11 20.99 -7.23 8.62
N VAL A 12 21.98 -8.08 8.37
CA VAL A 12 22.96 -8.52 9.36
C VAL A 12 24.36 -8.16 8.88
N THR A 13 25.11 -7.36 9.63
CA THR A 13 26.54 -7.08 9.35
C THR A 13 27.38 -7.12 10.61
N HIS A 14 28.69 -7.23 10.44
CA HIS A 14 29.68 -7.02 11.50
C HIS A 14 30.51 -5.73 11.31
N TRP A 15 30.04 -4.82 10.46
CA TRP A 15 30.80 -3.64 10.05
C TRP A 15 30.81 -2.58 11.16
N ASP A 16 32.00 -2.03 11.42
CA ASP A 16 32.21 -1.01 12.43
C ASP A 16 31.57 0.31 11.99
N GLY A 17 30.86 0.99 12.91
CA GLY A 17 30.18 2.26 12.63
C GLY A 17 29.06 2.19 11.59
N HIS A 18 28.51 1.00 11.32
CA HIS A 18 27.50 0.82 10.28
C HIS A 18 26.11 1.24 10.77
N TRP A 19 25.37 0.35 11.45
CA TRP A 19 24.01 0.67 11.91
C TRP A 19 23.98 1.73 13.02
N ASP A 20 25.07 1.87 13.77
CA ASP A 20 25.20 2.75 14.92
C ASP A 20 25.74 4.14 14.59
N ALA A 21 26.40 4.33 13.44
CA ALA A 21 27.05 5.59 13.09
C ALA A 21 27.21 5.79 11.56
N LEU A 22 26.18 5.43 10.77
CA LEU A 22 26.27 5.47 9.32
C LEU A 22 26.44 6.90 8.78
N PRO A 23 27.54 7.23 8.08
CA PRO A 23 27.67 8.50 7.40
C PRO A 23 26.60 8.65 6.31
N ASP A 24 25.99 9.83 6.21
CA ASP A 24 24.99 10.19 5.19
C ASP A 24 23.75 9.29 5.11
N HIS A 25 23.56 8.40 6.09
CA HIS A 25 22.47 7.43 6.10
C HIS A 25 22.43 6.56 4.84
N GLU A 26 23.57 6.33 4.17
CA GLU A 26 23.66 5.56 2.92
C GLU A 26 24.72 4.45 3.02
N THR A 27 24.40 3.27 2.51
CA THR A 27 25.29 2.12 2.50
C THR A 27 25.03 1.23 1.29
N HIS A 28 25.73 0.11 1.20
CA HIS A 28 25.53 -0.86 0.15
C HIS A 28 25.79 -2.29 0.63
N TYR A 29 25.10 -3.24 0.00
CA TYR A 29 25.44 -4.66 0.08
C TYR A 29 25.91 -5.14 -1.28
N THR A 30 26.96 -5.96 -1.30
CA THR A 30 27.34 -6.67 -2.52
C THR A 30 26.27 -7.72 -2.84
N LYS A 31 26.08 -8.06 -4.13
CA LYS A 31 25.07 -9.05 -4.54
C LYS A 31 25.25 -10.41 -3.84
N ASN A 32 26.47 -10.77 -3.46
CA ASN A 32 26.78 -11.99 -2.71
C ASN A 32 26.27 -12.00 -1.26
N MET A 33 26.00 -10.82 -0.68
CA MET A 33 25.42 -10.69 0.66
C MET A 33 23.89 -10.77 0.63
N ILE A 34 23.27 -10.68 -0.54
CA ILE A 34 21.82 -10.76 -0.70
C ILE A 34 21.44 -12.24 -0.73
N ARG A 35 20.59 -12.66 0.21
CA ARG A 35 20.24 -14.07 0.46
C ARG A 35 18.92 -14.47 -0.22
N PHE A 36 18.49 -13.71 -1.20
CA PHE A 36 17.27 -13.92 -1.98
C PHE A 36 17.50 -13.56 -3.45
N GLU A 37 16.61 -14.02 -4.33
CA GLU A 37 16.67 -13.68 -5.75
C GLU A 37 16.37 -12.18 -5.94
N LEU A 38 17.39 -11.42 -6.38
CA LEU A 38 17.28 -9.98 -6.56
C LEU A 38 16.47 -9.67 -7.82
N LYS A 39 15.18 -9.37 -7.64
CA LYS A 39 14.27 -8.85 -8.67
C LYS A 39 13.76 -7.47 -8.26
N ALA A 40 13.40 -6.64 -9.24
CA ALA A 40 12.99 -5.26 -9.01
C ALA A 40 11.77 -5.13 -8.06
N ASP A 41 10.84 -6.08 -8.11
CA ASP A 41 9.66 -6.17 -7.24
C ASP A 41 9.99 -6.52 -5.77
N LYS A 42 11.19 -7.07 -5.53
CA LYS A 42 11.66 -7.42 -4.19
C LYS A 42 12.32 -6.25 -3.47
N LEU A 43 12.66 -5.15 -4.16
CA LEU A 43 13.22 -3.91 -3.60
C LEU A 43 12.11 -2.90 -3.32
N MET A 44 11.61 -2.90 -2.09
CA MET A 44 10.47 -2.09 -1.66
C MET A 44 10.94 -0.87 -0.89
N ASP A 45 10.59 0.31 -1.37
CA ASP A 45 10.95 1.58 -0.71
C ASP A 45 10.30 1.70 0.68
N ARG A 46 11.04 2.28 1.63
CA ARG A 46 10.64 2.45 3.04
C ARG A 46 10.21 1.14 3.72
N ALA A 47 10.85 0.03 3.35
CA ALA A 47 10.54 -1.28 3.88
C ALA A 47 10.96 -1.42 5.36
N PRO A 48 10.06 -1.89 6.25
CA PRO A 48 10.38 -2.18 7.64
C PRO A 48 11.51 -3.23 7.74
N THR A 49 12.54 -2.90 8.49
CA THR A 49 13.80 -3.66 8.52
C THR A 49 14.32 -3.84 9.95
N LEU A 50 14.73 -5.05 10.26
CA LEU A 50 15.52 -5.37 11.45
C LEU A 50 17.00 -5.32 11.09
N PHE A 51 17.74 -4.45 11.76
CA PHE A 51 19.19 -4.33 11.62
C PHE A 51 19.88 -5.04 12.77
N ILE A 52 20.76 -5.98 12.49
CA ILE A 52 21.53 -6.73 13.49
C ILE A 52 23.03 -6.45 13.26
N LYS A 53 23.70 -6.01 14.32
CA LYS A 53 25.16 -5.91 14.38
C LYS A 53 25.71 -7.14 15.09
N LEU A 54 26.56 -7.87 14.38
CA LEU A 54 27.35 -8.97 14.94
C LEU A 54 28.67 -8.44 15.47
N ASN A 55 29.12 -9.00 16.59
CA ASN A 55 30.49 -8.84 17.05
C ASN A 55 31.44 -9.49 16.03
N LYS A 56 32.49 -8.76 15.64
CA LYS A 56 33.42 -9.16 14.57
C LYS A 56 34.16 -10.47 14.85
N GLU A 57 34.57 -10.69 16.11
CA GLU A 57 35.35 -11.84 16.55
C GLU A 57 34.44 -13.01 16.93
N ALA A 58 33.48 -12.78 17.82
CA ALA A 58 32.59 -13.82 18.32
C ALA A 58 31.54 -14.26 17.29
N LYS A 59 31.29 -13.45 16.24
CA LYS A 59 30.21 -13.63 15.25
C LYS A 59 28.83 -13.81 15.88
N LYS A 60 28.63 -13.24 17.07
CA LYS A 60 27.36 -13.26 17.82
C LYS A 60 26.69 -11.88 17.76
N PRO A 61 25.35 -11.80 17.78
CA PRO A 61 24.64 -10.53 17.88
C PRO A 61 25.08 -9.72 19.10
N GLU A 62 25.42 -8.45 18.88
CA GLU A 62 25.83 -7.50 19.92
C GLU A 62 24.75 -6.44 20.15
N LYS A 63 24.18 -5.91 19.06
CA LYS A 63 23.16 -4.86 19.07
C LYS A 63 22.19 -5.04 17.92
N ALA A 64 21.00 -4.48 18.08
CA ALA A 64 19.98 -4.48 17.04
C ALA A 64 19.11 -3.24 17.08
N TRP A 65 18.52 -2.93 15.93
CA TRP A 65 17.64 -1.78 15.74
C TRP A 65 16.51 -2.10 14.78
N ILE A 66 15.42 -1.34 14.91
CA ILE A 66 14.33 -1.33 13.94
C ILE A 66 14.34 0.01 13.21
N GLY A 67 14.04 -0.04 11.92
CA GLY A 67 13.82 1.13 11.09
C GLY A 67 13.41 0.72 9.69
N HIS A 68 13.89 1.47 8.68
CA HIS A 68 13.55 1.19 7.29
C HIS A 68 14.70 1.51 6.33
N VAL A 69 14.69 0.83 5.18
CA VAL A 69 15.58 1.10 4.05
C VAL A 69 14.81 1.65 2.87
N TYR A 70 15.46 2.50 2.07
CA TYR A 70 14.81 3.23 0.97
C TYR A 70 15.84 3.70 -0.07
N GLY A 71 15.39 4.22 -1.21
CA GLY A 71 16.24 4.84 -2.22
C GLY A 71 17.22 3.87 -2.89
N PHE A 72 16.76 2.65 -3.19
CA PHE A 72 17.60 1.60 -3.78
C PHE A 72 18.14 1.99 -5.16
N LYS A 73 19.40 1.65 -5.39
CA LYS A 73 20.09 1.72 -6.68
C LYS A 73 20.76 0.36 -6.92
N ASP A 74 20.21 -0.40 -7.85
CA ASP A 74 20.83 -1.65 -8.32
C ASP A 74 21.97 -1.30 -9.29
N GLU A 75 23.18 -1.71 -8.94
CA GLU A 75 24.40 -1.54 -9.72
C GLU A 75 25.00 -2.91 -10.01
N ASP A 76 25.93 -2.99 -10.97
CA ASP A 76 26.43 -4.28 -11.50
C ASP A 76 26.78 -5.30 -10.40
N ASN A 77 27.50 -4.90 -9.35
CA ASN A 77 27.98 -5.80 -8.29
C ASN A 77 27.39 -5.57 -6.90
N LYS A 78 26.56 -4.54 -6.72
CA LYS A 78 26.07 -4.12 -5.40
C LYS A 78 24.73 -3.40 -5.50
N VAL A 79 24.00 -3.39 -4.40
CA VAL A 79 22.80 -2.58 -4.23
C VAL A 79 23.11 -1.49 -3.22
N ARG A 80 23.05 -0.23 -3.65
CA ARG A 80 23.15 0.96 -2.79
C ARG A 80 21.77 1.32 -2.26
N PHE A 81 21.68 1.72 -0.99
CA PHE A 81 20.42 2.11 -0.37
C PHE A 81 20.65 3.02 0.83
N LYS A 82 19.62 3.76 1.19
CA LYS A 82 19.56 4.60 2.38
C LYS A 82 18.92 3.87 3.55
N VAL A 83 19.31 4.26 4.76
CA VAL A 83 18.96 3.60 6.01
C VAL A 83 18.45 4.65 6.99
N ASN A 84 17.26 4.44 7.52
CA ASN A 84 16.78 5.21 8.66
C ASN A 84 16.64 4.26 9.85
N VAL A 85 17.35 4.56 10.94
CA VAL A 85 17.27 3.81 12.20
C VAL A 85 16.35 4.56 13.14
N GLU A 86 15.25 3.93 13.54
CA GLU A 86 14.22 4.58 14.36
C GLU A 86 14.42 4.33 15.85
N LYS A 87 14.70 3.08 16.21
CA LYS A 87 14.83 2.68 17.63
C LYS A 87 15.81 1.52 17.79
N SER A 88 16.55 1.52 18.90
CA SER A 88 17.26 0.32 19.35
C SER A 88 16.27 -0.69 19.94
N ILE A 89 16.59 -1.97 19.81
CA ILE A 89 15.81 -3.07 20.39
C ILE A 89 16.73 -4.00 21.18
N SER A 90 16.23 -4.48 22.33
CA SER A 90 16.95 -5.46 23.13
C SER A 90 17.02 -6.79 22.39
N LEU A 91 18.20 -7.42 22.38
CA LEU A 91 18.37 -8.75 21.78
C LEU A 91 17.45 -9.80 22.41
N LYS A 92 17.02 -9.61 23.67
CA LYS A 92 16.09 -10.52 24.36
C LYS A 92 14.68 -10.50 23.77
N ASP A 93 14.31 -9.41 23.10
CA ASP A 93 12.98 -9.24 22.52
C ASP A 93 12.93 -9.79 21.08
N ILE A 94 14.08 -10.07 20.46
CA ILE A 94 14.19 -10.52 19.08
C ILE A 94 13.96 -12.03 18.99
N PRO A 95 13.11 -12.50 18.08
CA PRO A 95 12.95 -13.93 17.80
C PRO A 95 14.28 -14.65 17.53
N GLN A 96 14.47 -15.81 18.17
CA GLN A 96 15.75 -16.53 18.18
C GLN A 96 16.27 -16.89 16.79
N HIS A 97 15.37 -17.15 15.82
CA HIS A 97 15.78 -17.48 14.45
C HIS A 97 16.52 -16.33 13.78
N TYR A 98 16.13 -15.08 14.02
CA TYR A 98 16.85 -13.91 13.50
C TYR A 98 18.23 -13.75 14.12
N LEU A 99 18.39 -14.10 15.41
CA LEU A 99 19.67 -14.04 16.12
C LEU A 99 20.68 -15.10 15.63
N SER A 100 20.20 -16.15 14.95
CA SER A 100 21.05 -17.20 14.37
C SER A 100 21.54 -16.89 12.95
N LEU A 101 21.04 -15.80 12.33
CA LEU A 101 21.39 -15.44 10.97
C LEU A 101 22.86 -15.01 10.86
N LYS A 102 23.50 -15.47 9.79
CA LYS A 102 24.84 -15.03 9.41
C LYS A 102 24.77 -13.67 8.71
N GLU A 103 25.92 -13.07 8.46
CA GLU A 103 26.01 -11.85 7.65
C GLU A 103 25.31 -12.00 6.30
N GLY A 104 24.46 -11.02 6.00
CA GLY A 104 23.65 -11.00 4.79
C GLY A 104 22.35 -10.22 4.94
N TRP A 105 21.70 -10.01 3.81
CA TRP A 105 20.40 -9.38 3.68
C TRP A 105 19.38 -10.44 3.31
N TYR A 106 18.48 -10.69 4.25
CA TYR A 106 17.43 -11.67 4.15
C TYR A 106 16.12 -10.97 3.83
N LEU A 107 15.38 -11.57 2.90
CA LEU A 107 14.01 -11.18 2.62
C LEU A 107 13.11 -11.98 3.54
N GLU A 108 12.33 -11.29 4.36
CA GLU A 108 11.19 -11.92 5.00
C GLU A 108 10.11 -12.03 3.92
N GLU A 109 10.15 -13.16 3.21
CA GLU A 109 8.98 -13.58 2.46
C GLU A 109 7.93 -13.83 3.52
N LYS A 110 7.02 -12.86 3.68
CA LYS A 110 5.76 -13.14 4.34
C LYS A 110 5.27 -14.43 3.70
N VAL A 111 5.33 -15.52 4.47
CA VAL A 111 4.49 -16.70 4.22
C VAL A 111 3.15 -16.07 3.89
N GLU A 112 2.64 -16.31 2.68
CA GLU A 112 1.32 -15.81 2.27
C GLU A 112 0.45 -15.92 3.50
N PRO A 113 -0.13 -14.79 3.97
CA PRO A 113 -0.71 -14.73 5.30
C PRO A 113 -1.54 -15.99 5.44
N ILE A 114 -1.17 -16.86 6.38
CA ILE A 114 -1.95 -18.08 6.65
C ILE A 114 -3.31 -17.51 6.92
N ILE A 115 -4.19 -17.61 5.92
CA ILE A 115 -5.51 -17.00 5.99
C ILE A 115 -6.10 -17.73 7.19
N PRO A 116 -6.32 -17.02 8.32
CA PRO A 116 -6.83 -17.67 9.51
C PRO A 116 -8.05 -18.50 9.09
N PRO A 117 -8.28 -19.71 9.60
CA PRO A 117 -9.37 -20.56 9.12
C PRO A 117 -10.73 -19.84 9.07
N GLU A 118 -10.95 -18.87 9.96
CA GLU A 118 -12.09 -17.95 9.98
C GLU A 118 -12.20 -17.02 8.75
N LEU A 119 -11.10 -16.76 8.05
CA LEU A 119 -11.01 -16.03 6.78
C LEU A 119 -10.86 -16.95 5.57
N ALA A 120 -10.87 -18.29 5.71
CA ALA A 120 -10.80 -19.21 4.57
C ALA A 120 -11.98 -19.05 3.59
N LEU A 121 -13.10 -18.50 4.08
CA LEU A 121 -14.27 -18.10 3.30
C LEU A 121 -14.20 -16.66 2.78
N TYR A 122 -13.14 -15.92 3.14
CA TYR A 122 -12.91 -14.54 2.73
C TYR A 122 -11.97 -14.55 1.52
N PRO A 123 -12.46 -14.24 0.31
CA PRO A 123 -11.62 -14.18 -0.87
C PRO A 123 -10.34 -13.37 -0.62
N PRO A 124 -9.14 -13.88 -0.96
CA PRO A 124 -7.86 -13.20 -0.74
C PRO A 124 -7.83 -11.77 -1.28
N PHE A 125 -8.62 -11.51 -2.33
CA PHE A 125 -8.79 -10.18 -2.91
C PHE A 125 -9.24 -9.13 -1.88
N PHE A 126 -10.13 -9.46 -0.94
CA PHE A 126 -10.60 -8.49 0.05
C PHE A 126 -9.48 -8.10 1.01
N TYR A 127 -8.64 -9.07 1.39
CA TYR A 127 -7.45 -8.79 2.19
C TYR A 127 -6.51 -7.84 1.43
N SER A 128 -6.15 -8.18 0.18
CA SER A 128 -5.32 -7.31 -0.67
C SER A 128 -5.90 -5.91 -0.83
N MET A 129 -7.21 -5.81 -1.05
CA MET A 129 -7.91 -4.54 -1.16
C MET A 129 -7.83 -3.73 0.14
N LEU A 130 -7.99 -4.36 1.31
CA LEU A 130 -7.95 -3.68 2.60
C LEU A 130 -6.52 -3.27 3.00
N THR A 131 -5.49 -4.02 2.61
CA THR A 131 -4.10 -3.76 3.02
C THR A 131 -3.27 -2.91 2.07
N THR A 132 -3.66 -2.77 0.79
CA THR A 132 -2.84 -2.00 -0.18
C THR A 132 -2.65 -0.51 0.22
N SER A 133 -1.46 0.04 0.04
CA SER A 133 -1.21 1.49 0.14
C SER A 133 -1.06 2.14 -1.24
N ASP A 134 -1.13 1.37 -2.32
CA ASP A 134 -1.09 1.87 -3.69
C ASP A 134 -2.51 2.25 -4.14
N TRP A 135 -2.69 3.53 -4.47
CA TRP A 135 -3.94 4.07 -4.97
C TRP A 135 -4.38 3.44 -6.30
N LYS A 136 -3.45 3.08 -7.18
CA LYS A 136 -3.76 2.43 -8.47
C LYS A 136 -4.26 1.01 -8.27
N GLU A 137 -3.66 0.28 -7.34
CA GLU A 137 -4.14 -1.05 -6.97
C GLU A 137 -5.52 -0.96 -6.33
N PHE A 138 -5.73 0.00 -5.44
CA PHE A 138 -7.03 0.21 -4.80
C PHE A 138 -8.15 0.55 -5.79
N GLU A 139 -7.88 1.40 -6.79
CA GLU A 139 -8.80 1.66 -7.91
C GLU A 139 -9.16 0.37 -8.65
N ASN A 140 -8.16 -0.45 -8.99
CA ASN A 140 -8.37 -1.71 -9.69
C ASN A 140 -9.16 -2.71 -8.84
N PHE A 141 -8.85 -2.84 -7.55
CA PHE A 141 -9.60 -3.71 -6.64
C PHE A 141 -11.04 -3.24 -6.47
N THR A 142 -11.27 -1.93 -6.39
CA THR A 142 -12.62 -1.36 -6.30
C THR A 142 -13.42 -1.66 -7.57
N PHE A 143 -12.81 -1.53 -8.75
CA PHE A 143 -13.45 -1.90 -10.01
C PHE A 143 -13.88 -3.38 -10.02
N TRP A 144 -13.02 -4.28 -9.54
CA TRP A 144 -13.37 -5.70 -9.43
C TRP A 144 -14.44 -5.96 -8.39
N LEU A 145 -14.39 -5.29 -7.23
CA LEU A 145 -15.43 -5.37 -6.21
C LEU A 145 -16.80 -4.99 -6.78
N LEU A 146 -16.88 -3.87 -7.52
CA LEU A 146 -18.14 -3.41 -8.13
C LEU A 146 -18.69 -4.47 -9.11
N LYS A 147 -17.82 -5.11 -9.91
CA LYS A 147 -18.24 -6.22 -10.78
C LYS A 147 -18.74 -7.43 -10.00
N LEU A 148 -18.07 -7.78 -8.90
CA LEU A 148 -18.43 -8.94 -8.07
C LEU A 148 -19.79 -8.76 -7.38
N ILE A 149 -20.16 -7.53 -7.00
CA ILE A 149 -21.48 -7.24 -6.43
C ILE A 149 -22.59 -7.07 -7.47
N GLY A 150 -22.32 -7.41 -8.75
CA GLY A 150 -23.32 -7.45 -9.82
C GLY A 150 -23.37 -6.21 -10.71
N ILE A 151 -22.50 -5.23 -10.51
CA ILE A 151 -22.44 -4.03 -11.36
C ILE A 151 -21.52 -4.35 -12.55
N HIS A 152 -22.05 -5.05 -13.55
CA HIS A 152 -21.22 -5.55 -14.65
C HIS A 152 -20.90 -4.48 -15.71
N LYS A 153 -21.75 -3.44 -15.84
CA LYS A 153 -21.58 -2.34 -16.82
C LYS A 153 -20.90 -1.13 -16.17
N LEU A 154 -19.59 -1.23 -15.99
CA LEU A 154 -18.73 -0.15 -15.51
C LEU A 154 -17.97 0.48 -16.67
N HIS A 155 -17.99 1.81 -16.73
CA HIS A 155 -17.24 2.60 -17.70
C HIS A 155 -16.13 3.34 -16.96
N ARG A 156 -14.87 2.99 -17.26
CA ARG A 156 -13.69 3.69 -16.71
C ARG A 156 -13.37 4.90 -17.55
N PHE A 157 -13.13 6.03 -16.92
CA PHE A 157 -12.59 7.19 -17.61
C PHE A 157 -11.08 7.03 -17.86
N GLU A 158 -10.57 7.63 -18.92
CA GLU A 158 -9.12 7.74 -19.13
C GLU A 158 -8.49 8.57 -18.01
N LYS A 159 -7.29 8.17 -17.56
CA LYS A 159 -6.60 8.82 -16.43
C LYS A 159 -6.20 10.25 -16.78
N GLN A 160 -7.03 11.19 -16.33
CA GLN A 160 -6.78 12.63 -16.37
C GLN A 160 -6.94 13.21 -14.97
N ARG A 161 -6.04 14.11 -14.59
CA ARG A 161 -6.03 14.71 -13.25
C ARG A 161 -7.34 15.47 -13.00
N GLY A 162 -8.08 15.08 -11.96
CA GLY A 162 -9.35 15.71 -11.58
C GLY A 162 -10.61 15.12 -12.24
N ARG A 163 -10.46 14.04 -13.00
CA ARG A 163 -11.58 13.24 -13.52
C ARG A 163 -11.85 12.07 -12.56
N ALA A 164 -13.11 11.68 -12.44
CA ALA A 164 -13.51 10.49 -11.69
C ALA A 164 -12.90 9.22 -12.29
N ASP A 165 -12.88 8.13 -11.53
CA ASP A 165 -12.38 6.84 -12.03
C ASP A 165 -13.32 6.21 -13.05
N GLY A 166 -14.61 6.44 -12.88
CA GLY A 166 -15.61 5.90 -13.78
C GLY A 166 -17.04 6.22 -13.38
N PHE A 167 -17.95 5.59 -14.10
CA PHE A 167 -19.37 5.62 -13.77
C PHE A 167 -20.03 4.28 -14.13
N PHE A 168 -21.22 4.08 -13.60
CA PHE A 168 -22.09 2.99 -14.00
C PHE A 168 -23.55 3.41 -13.90
N ILE A 169 -24.40 2.68 -14.63
CA ILE A 169 -25.85 2.79 -14.54
C ILE A 169 -26.37 1.41 -14.14
N PHE A 170 -27.10 1.36 -13.04
CA PHE A 170 -27.66 0.13 -12.49
C PHE A 170 -29.15 0.32 -12.18
N GLY A 171 -30.01 -0.27 -13.01
CA GLY A 171 -31.45 -0.01 -12.93
C GLY A 171 -31.76 1.47 -13.15
N ASN A 172 -32.41 2.11 -12.17
CA ASN A 172 -32.72 3.55 -12.20
C ASN A 172 -31.64 4.43 -11.56
N LEU A 173 -30.49 3.88 -11.17
CA LEU A 173 -29.43 4.58 -10.46
C LEU A 173 -28.25 4.84 -11.40
N ALA A 174 -27.86 6.10 -11.54
CA ALA A 174 -26.65 6.53 -12.22
C ALA A 174 -25.62 7.02 -11.19
N VAL A 175 -24.43 6.44 -11.22
CA VAL A 175 -23.36 6.72 -10.25
C VAL A 175 -22.09 7.12 -10.95
N ILE A 176 -21.52 8.27 -10.58
CA ILE A 176 -20.09 8.56 -10.79
C ILE A 176 -19.34 8.11 -9.53
N TYR A 177 -18.26 7.35 -9.70
CA TYR A 177 -17.45 6.88 -8.57
C TYR A 177 -15.99 7.31 -8.71
N ASP A 178 -15.37 7.55 -7.56
CA ASP A 178 -13.97 7.97 -7.42
C ASP A 178 -13.39 7.31 -6.16
N CYS A 179 -12.24 6.68 -6.32
CA CYS A 179 -11.54 5.95 -5.27
C CYS A 179 -10.47 6.85 -4.66
N THR A 180 -10.33 6.78 -3.34
CA THR A 180 -9.30 7.53 -2.63
C THR A 180 -8.80 6.76 -1.42
N LEU A 181 -7.51 6.84 -1.13
CA LEU A 181 -6.92 6.39 0.14
C LEU A 181 -6.75 7.54 1.13
N GLU A 182 -7.16 8.76 0.75
CA GLU A 182 -7.03 9.94 1.59
C GLU A 182 -8.14 10.00 2.65
N MET A 183 -7.76 10.11 3.92
CA MET A 183 -8.71 10.14 5.05
C MET A 183 -9.53 11.44 5.10
N LYS A 184 -8.95 12.57 4.69
CA LYS A 184 -9.60 13.90 4.71
C LYS A 184 -10.10 14.34 3.33
N PHE A 185 -10.45 13.38 2.49
CA PHE A 185 -10.84 13.63 1.10
C PHE A 185 -11.99 14.62 0.93
N VAL A 186 -12.88 14.75 1.91
CA VAL A 186 -14.02 15.68 1.84
C VAL A 186 -13.55 17.13 1.71
N GLU A 187 -12.48 17.49 2.43
CA GLU A 187 -11.93 18.84 2.40
C GLU A 187 -11.11 19.08 1.13
N THR A 188 -10.29 18.10 0.76
CA THR A 188 -9.33 18.20 -0.35
C THR A 188 -9.96 18.01 -1.73
N LYS A 189 -11.01 17.17 -1.83
CA LYS A 189 -11.71 16.85 -3.08
C LYS A 189 -13.04 17.56 -3.25
N ARG A 190 -13.41 18.52 -2.40
CA ARG A 190 -14.71 19.21 -2.44
C ARG A 190 -15.08 19.71 -3.83
N GLN A 191 -14.15 20.42 -4.48
CA GLN A 191 -14.37 20.95 -5.83
C GLN A 191 -14.58 19.84 -6.86
N GLN A 192 -13.88 18.71 -6.73
CA GLN A 192 -14.05 17.55 -7.62
C GLN A 192 -15.44 16.93 -7.43
N ILE A 193 -15.88 16.76 -6.17
CA ILE A 193 -17.21 16.23 -5.84
C ILE A 193 -18.32 17.14 -6.41
N GLU A 194 -18.16 18.46 -6.32
CA GLU A 194 -19.08 19.43 -6.90
C GLU A 194 -19.14 19.31 -8.43
N ASN A 195 -17.98 19.14 -9.08
CA ASN A 195 -17.91 18.93 -10.53
C ASN A 195 -18.62 17.64 -10.95
N TYR A 196 -18.46 16.55 -10.19
CA TYR A 196 -19.16 15.29 -10.44
C TYR A 196 -20.69 15.44 -10.28
N CYS A 197 -21.12 16.19 -9.26
CA CYS A 197 -22.54 16.51 -9.08
C CYS A 197 -23.10 17.31 -10.26
N LEU A 198 -22.37 18.31 -10.74
CA LEU A 198 -22.78 19.12 -11.91
C LEU A 198 -22.86 18.27 -13.18
N GLN A 199 -21.90 17.35 -13.37
CA GLN A 199 -21.90 16.43 -14.50
C GLN A 199 -23.15 15.53 -14.48
N LEU A 200 -23.51 14.94 -13.34
CA LEU A 200 -24.73 14.15 -13.22
C LEU A 200 -26.00 14.99 -13.45
N LYS A 201 -26.03 16.23 -12.94
CA LYS A 201 -27.16 17.16 -13.12
C LYS A 201 -27.42 17.54 -14.58
N SER A 202 -26.41 17.48 -15.44
CA SER A 202 -26.59 17.68 -16.88
C SER A 202 -27.54 16.67 -17.52
N GLY A 203 -27.78 15.52 -16.85
CA GLY A 203 -28.64 14.45 -17.33
C GLY A 203 -27.98 13.58 -18.39
N ARG A 204 -26.70 13.79 -18.70
CA ARG A 204 -25.96 13.02 -19.71
C ARG A 204 -24.59 12.60 -19.20
N LEU A 205 -24.21 11.37 -19.49
CA LEU A 205 -22.85 10.87 -19.30
C LEU A 205 -22.28 10.47 -20.66
N GLU A 206 -21.02 10.82 -20.90
CA GLU A 206 -20.33 10.52 -22.14
C GLU A 206 -19.14 9.60 -21.84
N HIS A 207 -19.04 8.52 -22.62
CA HIS A 207 -17.91 7.61 -22.60
C HIS A 207 -17.52 7.27 -24.03
N ASP A 208 -16.25 7.51 -24.36
CA ASP A 208 -15.70 7.40 -25.70
C ASP A 208 -16.49 8.21 -26.75
N LYS A 209 -17.41 7.55 -27.47
CA LYS A 209 -18.30 8.17 -28.48
C LYS A 209 -19.78 7.86 -28.21
N THR A 210 -20.08 7.36 -27.01
CA THR A 210 -21.42 6.93 -26.62
C THR A 210 -21.96 7.87 -25.55
N PHE A 211 -23.21 8.31 -25.75
CA PHE A 211 -23.94 9.11 -24.78
C PHE A 211 -24.96 8.25 -24.04
N TYR A 212 -25.04 8.45 -22.74
CA TYR A 212 -26.01 7.82 -21.86
C TYR A 212 -26.94 8.89 -21.28
N ASP A 213 -28.23 8.80 -21.59
CA ASP A 213 -29.25 9.66 -21.00
C ASP A 213 -29.61 9.12 -19.60
N ILE A 214 -29.30 9.91 -18.58
CA ILE A 214 -29.55 9.62 -17.16
C ILE A 214 -30.49 10.66 -16.53
N SER A 215 -31.19 11.45 -17.35
CA SER A 215 -32.11 12.50 -16.90
C SER A 215 -33.14 11.97 -15.90
N HIS A 216 -33.72 10.81 -16.21
CA HIS A 216 -34.72 10.11 -15.41
C HIS A 216 -34.15 9.25 -14.27
N CYS A 217 -32.83 9.07 -14.20
CA CYS A 217 -32.20 8.26 -13.15
C CYS A 217 -32.06 9.02 -11.83
N GLN A 218 -32.10 8.30 -10.72
CA GLN A 218 -31.53 8.74 -9.44
C GLN A 218 -30.02 8.90 -9.61
N LYS A 219 -29.46 9.99 -9.09
CA LYS A 219 -28.06 10.36 -9.33
C LYS A 219 -27.29 10.34 -8.03
N GLN A 220 -26.15 9.66 -8.01
CA GLN A 220 -25.28 9.61 -6.84
C GLN A 220 -23.81 9.78 -7.22
N VAL A 221 -23.04 10.38 -6.32
CA VAL A 221 -21.58 10.40 -6.39
C VAL A 221 -21.07 9.51 -5.27
N TRP A 222 -20.27 8.50 -5.61
CA TRP A 222 -19.68 7.58 -4.64
C TRP A 222 -18.20 7.85 -4.51
N ILE A 223 -17.78 8.32 -3.33
CA ILE A 223 -16.36 8.38 -2.99
C ILE A 223 -16.02 7.15 -2.15
N ILE A 224 -15.22 6.26 -2.72
CA ILE A 224 -14.90 4.96 -2.14
C ILE A 224 -13.53 5.06 -1.48
N THR A 225 -13.46 4.78 -0.18
CA THR A 225 -12.23 4.85 0.62
C THR A 225 -12.14 3.68 1.60
N LYS A 226 -10.99 3.55 2.26
CA LYS A 226 -10.77 2.59 3.34
C LYS A 226 -11.16 3.17 4.69
N GLY A 227 -11.64 2.31 5.57
CA GLY A 227 -11.92 2.64 6.96
C GLY A 227 -13.40 2.89 7.24
N THR A 228 -13.69 3.24 8.49
CA THR A 228 -15.05 3.57 8.91
C THR A 228 -15.50 4.86 8.22
N PRO A 229 -16.74 4.91 7.70
CA PRO A 229 -17.33 6.16 7.25
C PRO A 229 -17.20 7.15 8.40
N SER A 230 -16.55 8.29 8.17
CA SER A 230 -16.72 9.39 9.09
C SER A 230 -18.21 9.69 9.10
N ASN A 231 -18.85 9.51 10.26
CA ASN A 231 -20.22 9.98 10.54
C ASN A 231 -20.22 11.51 10.55
N ASN A 232 -19.74 12.12 9.47
CA ASN A 232 -19.98 13.50 9.18
C ASN A 232 -21.40 13.53 8.65
N LYS A 233 -22.27 14.17 9.43
CA LYS A 233 -23.65 14.52 9.05
C LYS A 233 -23.63 15.43 7.82
N THR A 234 -23.29 14.87 6.67
CA THR A 234 -23.79 15.23 5.37
C THR A 234 -24.46 13.99 4.80
N ASN A 235 -25.37 13.42 5.58
CA ASN A 235 -26.66 12.96 5.07
C ASN A 235 -27.42 14.17 4.48
N ARG A 236 -26.80 14.91 3.56
CA ARG A 236 -27.54 15.38 2.42
C ARG A 236 -27.54 14.18 1.50
N ARG A 237 -28.52 13.30 1.73
CA ARG A 237 -29.28 12.77 0.61
C ARG A 237 -29.68 13.99 -0.21
N HIS A 238 -28.82 14.42 -1.12
CA HIS A 238 -29.25 15.25 -2.22
C HIS A 238 -30.00 14.30 -3.14
N HIS A 239 -31.22 13.96 -2.69
CA HIS A 239 -32.28 13.60 -3.60
C HIS A 239 -32.41 14.78 -4.55
N TYR A 240 -31.90 14.59 -5.77
CA TYR A 240 -32.35 15.29 -6.95
C TYR A 240 -33.13 14.29 -7.77
#